data_AF-A0A2N4YR69-F1
#
_entry.id   AF-A0A2N4YR69-F1
#
_cell.length_a   1.000
_cell.length_b   1.000
_cell.length_c   1.000
_cell.angle_alpha   90.00
_cell.angle_beta   90.00
_cell.angle_gamma   90.00
#
_symmetry.space_group_name_H-M   'P 1'
#
loop_
_entity.id
_entity.type
_entity.pdbx_description
1 polymer ?
#
loop_
_entity_poly.entity_id
_entity_poly.type
_entity_poly.pdbx_seq_one_letter_code
_entity_poly.pdbx_strand_id
1 'polypeptide(L)'
;MQQQLTQALDAYLQTLDDEARIEAINAFRQVLHQRSPFRSQPVDCVLWVKQEQVIPNDYNPNNVAPPEKRLLQTSLEADGFTQPVVVIQQSPQAYTIVDGFHRHELACSKAVLKKTLKGYLPVTCLTSEAASRDGL
;
A
#
# COMPACT_ATOMS: atom_id res chain seq x y z
N MET A 1 11.88 -18.92 21.79
CA MET A 1 12.50 -18.14 20.70
C MET A 1 11.50 -17.24 19.98
N GLN A 2 10.45 -17.75 19.32
CA GLN A 2 9.49 -16.90 18.58
C GLN A 2 8.87 -15.80 19.46
N GLN A 3 8.36 -16.15 20.64
CA GLN A 3 7.79 -15.18 21.58
C GLN A 3 8.80 -14.10 22.01
N GLN A 4 10.08 -14.47 22.19
CA GLN A 4 11.13 -13.53 22.55
C GLN A 4 11.44 -12.57 21.39
N LEU A 5 11.44 -13.05 20.15
CA LEU A 5 11.60 -12.21 18.96
C LEU A 5 10.42 -11.23 18.82
N THR A 6 9.18 -11.70 19.05
CA THR A 6 7.99 -10.84 19.02
C THR A 6 8.08 -9.75 20.09
N GLN A 7 8.48 -10.08 21.32
CA GLN A 7 8.66 -9.11 22.40
C GLN A 7 9.76 -8.10 22.09
N ALA A 8 10.90 -8.55 21.55
CA ALA A 8 11.99 -7.66 21.16
C ALA A 8 11.56 -6.69 20.03
N LEU A 9 10.81 -7.18 19.05
CA LEU A 9 10.27 -6.36 17.96
C LEU A 9 9.27 -5.32 18.47
N ASP A 10 8.33 -5.71 19.34
CA ASP A 10 7.36 -4.79 19.94
C ASP A 10 8.06 -3.70 20.76
N ALA A 11 9.00 -4.08 21.64
CA ALA A 11 9.79 -3.14 22.43
C ALA A 11 10.57 -2.15 21.55
N TYR A 12 11.18 -2.63 20.46
CA TYR A 12 11.87 -1.76 19.50
C TYR A 12 10.91 -0.76 18.84
N LEU A 13 9.77 -1.23 18.31
CA LEU A 13 8.81 -0.37 17.60
C LEU A 13 8.18 0.70 18.51
N GLN A 14 8.04 0.45 19.81
CA GLN A 14 7.55 1.43 20.79
C GLN A 14 8.49 2.63 20.98
N THR A 15 9.79 2.48 20.68
CA THR A 15 10.78 3.57 20.79
C THR A 15 10.74 4.56 19.63
N LEU A 16 10.07 4.21 18.53
CA LEU A 16 10.05 4.98 17.29
C LEU A 16 8.84 5.92 17.25
N ASP A 17 9.00 7.07 16.58
CA ASP A 17 7.87 7.90 16.16
C ASP A 17 7.07 7.23 15.03
N ASP A 18 5.95 7.83 14.62
CA ASP A 18 5.05 7.21 13.65
C ASP A 18 5.72 6.95 12.29
N GLU A 19 6.58 7.85 11.81
CA GLU A 19 7.21 7.74 10.49
C GLU A 19 8.30 6.65 10.51
N ALA A 20 9.22 6.71 11.47
CA ALA A 20 10.26 5.70 11.64
C ALA A 20 9.66 4.32 11.95
N ARG A 21 8.54 4.26 12.68
CA ARG A 21 7.83 3.01 12.96
C ARG A 21 7.23 2.40 11.69
N ILE A 22 6.63 3.21 10.81
CA ILE A 22 6.09 2.71 9.52
C ILE A 22 7.22 2.16 8.64
N GLU A 23 8.33 2.88 8.54
CA GLU A 23 9.51 2.43 7.80
C GLU A 23 10.07 1.10 8.34
N ALA A 24 10.25 1.00 9.67
CA ALA A 24 10.70 -0.21 10.32
C ALA A 24 9.74 -1.39 10.08
N ILE A 25 8.42 -1.17 10.22
CA ILE A 25 7.42 -2.20 9.93
C ILE A 25 7.49 -2.65 8.47
N ASN A 26 7.62 -1.71 7.52
CA ASN A 26 7.77 -2.04 6.11
C ASN A 26 9.03 -2.89 5.85
N ALA A 27 10.16 -2.54 6.47
CA ALA A 27 11.39 -3.32 6.37
C ALA A 27 11.20 -4.75 6.92
N PHE A 28 10.52 -4.91 8.07
CA PHE A 28 10.19 -6.23 8.60
C PHE A 28 9.27 -7.02 7.68
N ARG A 29 8.23 -6.39 7.11
CA ARG A 29 7.34 -7.03 6.12
C ARG A 29 8.12 -7.56 4.92
N GLN A 30 9.08 -6.80 4.40
CA GLN A 30 9.93 -7.25 3.30
C GLN A 30 10.80 -8.46 3.67
N VAL A 31 11.41 -8.45 4.87
CA VAL A 31 12.20 -9.59 5.36
C VAL A 31 11.33 -10.84 5.51
N LEU A 32 10.13 -10.68 6.06
CA LEU A 32 9.17 -11.78 6.21
C LEU A 32 8.73 -12.31 4.83
N HIS A 33 8.39 -11.42 3.91
CA HIS A 33 7.99 -11.76 2.55
C HIS A 33 9.07 -12.58 1.82
N GLN A 34 10.35 -12.21 1.93
CA GLN A 34 11.45 -12.96 1.32
C GLN A 34 11.56 -14.41 1.82
N ARG A 35 11.09 -14.68 3.05
CA ARG A 35 11.08 -16.02 3.66
C ARG A 35 9.72 -16.72 3.54
N SER A 36 8.68 -16.01 3.12
CA SER A 36 7.32 -16.55 3.01
C SER A 36 7.24 -17.62 1.92
N PRO A 37 6.52 -18.74 2.16
CA PRO A 37 6.19 -19.69 1.10
C PRO A 37 5.24 -19.07 0.06
N PHE A 38 4.59 -17.95 0.36
CA PHE A 38 3.67 -17.23 -0.53
C PHE A 38 4.31 -16.02 -1.21
N ARG A 39 5.64 -15.88 -1.19
CA ARG A 39 6.36 -14.73 -1.75
C ARG A 39 6.06 -14.42 -3.23
N SER A 40 5.51 -15.38 -3.97
CA SER A 40 5.08 -15.16 -5.36
C SER A 40 3.77 -14.39 -5.47
N GLN A 41 3.04 -14.22 -4.36
CA GLN A 41 1.78 -13.48 -4.28
C GLN A 41 2.07 -12.05 -3.81
N PRO A 42 1.80 -11.01 -4.61
CA PRO A 42 2.07 -9.63 -4.22
C PRO A 42 1.48 -9.25 -2.85
N VAL A 43 0.26 -9.72 -2.58
CA VAL A 43 -0.48 -9.42 -1.33
C VAL A 43 0.22 -9.94 -0.06
N ASP A 44 1.15 -10.89 -0.18
CA ASP A 44 1.96 -11.36 0.95
C ASP A 44 2.84 -10.23 1.53
N CYS A 45 3.10 -9.16 0.75
CA CYS A 45 3.82 -7.98 1.21
C CYS A 45 3.08 -6.68 0.86
N VAL A 46 2.25 -6.20 1.79
CA VAL A 46 1.65 -4.87 1.72
C VAL A 46 2.50 -3.85 2.45
N LEU A 47 3.02 -2.87 1.74
CA LEU A 47 3.81 -1.77 2.30
C LEU A 47 2.94 -0.52 2.44
N TRP A 48 3.20 0.29 3.46
CA TRP A 48 2.55 1.59 3.61
C TRP A 48 3.51 2.68 3.17
N VAL A 49 3.25 3.29 2.02
CA VAL A 49 4.13 4.29 1.39
C VAL A 49 3.47 5.66 1.40
N LYS A 50 4.26 6.71 1.30
CA LYS A 50 3.72 8.07 1.23
C LYS A 50 2.90 8.24 -0.05
N GLN A 51 1.76 8.92 0.03
CA GLN A 51 0.88 9.10 -1.13
C GLN A 51 1.60 9.80 -2.30
N GLU A 52 2.53 10.71 -2.03
CA GLU A 52 3.33 11.42 -3.03
C GLU A 52 4.28 10.51 -3.83
N GLN A 53 4.56 9.30 -3.33
CA GLN A 53 5.37 8.30 -4.03
C GLN A 53 4.52 7.45 -4.98
N VAL A 54 3.19 7.54 -4.92
CA VAL A 54 2.26 6.75 -5.73
C VAL A 54 1.70 7.61 -6.84
N ILE A 55 2.04 7.26 -8.08
CA ILE A 55 1.75 8.06 -9.26
C ILE A 55 0.76 7.28 -10.14
N PRO A 56 -0.36 7.89 -10.55
CA PRO A 56 -1.23 7.32 -11.57
C PRO A 56 -0.45 7.00 -12.85
N ASN A 57 -0.80 5.91 -13.52
CA ASN A 57 -0.32 5.69 -14.88
C ASN A 57 -1.02 6.65 -15.86
N ASP A 58 -0.45 6.79 -17.06
CA ASP A 58 -1.05 7.61 -18.14
C ASP A 58 -2.31 6.98 -18.74
N TYR A 59 -2.65 5.76 -18.31
CA TYR A 59 -3.86 5.07 -18.73
C TYR A 59 -5.08 5.59 -17.96
N ASN A 60 -5.95 6.29 -18.67
CA ASN A 60 -7.21 6.83 -18.15
C ASN A 60 -8.15 5.69 -17.74
N PRO A 61 -8.43 5.48 -16.44
CA PRO A 61 -9.35 4.42 -16.04
C PRO A 61 -10.76 4.84 -16.41
N ASN A 62 -11.53 3.88 -16.91
CA ASN A 62 -12.94 4.01 -17.21
C ASN A 62 -13.69 4.89 -16.21
N ASN A 63 -14.54 5.79 -16.70
CA ASN A 63 -15.27 6.74 -15.88
C ASN A 63 -16.23 5.99 -14.92
N VAL A 64 -15.83 5.82 -13.66
CA VAL A 64 -16.66 5.16 -12.64
C VAL A 64 -17.91 6.00 -12.34
N ALA A 65 -19.06 5.34 -12.24
CA ALA A 65 -20.32 6.04 -12.06
C ALA A 65 -20.36 6.75 -10.69
N PRO A 66 -20.98 7.94 -10.57
CA PRO A 66 -21.05 8.69 -9.32
C PRO A 66 -21.60 7.93 -8.09
N PRO A 67 -22.58 7.00 -8.22
CA PRO A 67 -23.02 6.17 -7.10
C PRO A 67 -21.93 5.20 -6.60
N GLU A 68 -21.21 4.55 -7.51
CA GLU A 68 -20.15 3.59 -7.19
C GLU A 68 -18.98 4.29 -6.49
N LYS A 69 -18.58 5.48 -6.95
CA LYS A 69 -17.55 6.30 -6.30
C LYS A 69 -17.94 6.68 -4.86
N ARG A 70 -19.22 6.98 -4.62
CA ARG A 70 -19.73 7.28 -3.27
C ARG A 70 -19.72 6.06 -2.36
N LEU A 71 -20.16 4.90 -2.86
CA LEU A 71 -20.09 3.65 -2.11
C LEU A 71 -18.66 3.28 -1.75
N LEU A 72 -17.71 3.44 -2.68
CA LEU A 72 -16.28 3.23 -2.41
C LEU A 72 -15.76 4.18 -1.33
N GLN A 73 -16.13 5.46 -1.38
CA GLN A 73 -15.77 6.42 -0.33
C GLN A 73 -16.31 5.97 1.04
N THR A 74 -17.60 5.61 1.11
CA THR A 74 -18.21 5.16 2.36
C THR A 74 -17.53 3.92 2.92
N SER A 75 -17.20 2.93 2.08
CA SER A 75 -16.47 1.74 2.53
C SER A 75 -15.05 2.08 3.01
N LEU A 76 -14.31 2.96 2.31
CA LEU A 76 -13.00 3.40 2.78
C LEU A 76 -13.05 4.16 4.11
N GLU A 77 -14.09 4.96 4.33
CA GLU A 77 -14.28 5.71 5.58
C GLU A 77 -14.71 4.80 6.75
N ALA A 78 -15.50 3.76 6.49
CA ALA A 78 -15.99 2.83 7.49
C ALA A 78 -15.00 1.70 7.82
N ASP A 79 -14.43 1.07 6.79
CA ASP A 79 -13.66 -0.17 6.89
C ASP A 79 -12.15 0.02 6.65
N GLY A 80 -11.76 1.20 6.14
CA GLY A 80 -10.39 1.43 5.67
C GLY A 80 -10.06 0.68 4.37
N PHE A 81 -8.77 0.52 4.08
CA PHE A 81 -8.33 -0.26 2.93
C PHE A 81 -8.40 -1.76 3.23
N THR A 82 -9.37 -2.44 2.61
CA THR A 82 -9.49 -3.91 2.64
C THR A 82 -8.66 -4.58 1.54
N GLN A 83 -8.28 -3.82 0.51
CA GLN A 83 -7.42 -4.26 -0.59
C GLN A 83 -6.38 -3.16 -0.87
N PRO A 84 -5.09 -3.50 -1.02
CA PRO A 84 -4.05 -2.52 -1.32
C PRO A 84 -4.19 -1.97 -2.75
N VAL A 85 -3.54 -0.84 -3.01
CA VAL A 85 -3.32 -0.34 -4.38
C VAL A 85 -2.24 -1.22 -5.02
N VAL A 86 -2.51 -1.72 -6.22
CA VAL A 86 -1.56 -2.56 -6.96
C VAL A 86 -0.64 -1.63 -7.74
N VAL A 87 0.67 -1.79 -7.58
CA VAL A 87 1.68 -0.91 -8.18
C VAL A 87 2.83 -1.67 -8.82
N ILE A 88 3.53 -1.01 -9.73
CA ILE A 88 4.87 -1.38 -10.17
C ILE A 88 5.85 -0.38 -9.58
N GLN A 89 6.93 -0.85 -8.97
CA GLN A 89 7.99 0.01 -8.46
C GLN A 89 8.93 0.42 -9.60
N GLN A 90 8.95 1.71 -9.92
CA GLN A 90 9.83 2.29 -10.96
C GLN A 90 11.20 2.67 -10.38
N SER A 91 11.23 3.10 -9.13
CA SER A 91 12.44 3.45 -8.39
C SER A 91 12.20 3.26 -6.89
N PRO A 92 13.23 3.39 -6.03
CA PRO A 92 13.08 3.24 -4.58
C PRO A 92 11.96 4.09 -3.96
N GLN A 93 11.60 5.23 -4.57
CA GLN A 93 10.60 6.18 -4.05
C GLN A 93 9.48 6.47 -5.05
N ALA A 94 9.32 5.67 -6.11
CA ALA A 94 8.30 5.89 -7.13
C ALA A 94 7.57 4.60 -7.47
N TYR A 95 6.25 4.63 -7.29
CA TYR A 95 5.32 3.55 -7.56
C TYR A 95 4.30 4.01 -8.60
N THR A 96 4.13 3.26 -9.68
CA THR A 96 3.10 3.52 -10.68
C THR A 96 1.89 2.63 -10.42
N ILE A 97 0.71 3.23 -10.35
CA ILE A 97 -0.54 2.49 -10.14
C ILE A 97 -0.83 1.61 -11.36
N VAL A 98 -1.18 0.35 -11.09
CA VAL A 98 -1.74 -0.60 -12.07
C VAL A 98 -3.24 -0.79 -11.80
N ASP A 99 -3.63 -0.98 -10.54
CA ASP A 99 -5.03 -1.08 -10.11
C ASP A 99 -5.27 -0.34 -8.78
N GLY A 100 -6.49 0.12 -8.57
CA GLY A 100 -6.90 0.86 -7.37
C GLY A 100 -6.82 2.38 -7.52
N PHE A 101 -6.84 2.92 -8.74
CA PHE A 101 -6.78 4.37 -8.99
C PHE A 101 -7.82 5.16 -8.19
N HIS A 102 -9.09 4.75 -8.17
CA HIS A 102 -10.13 5.48 -7.44
C HIS A 102 -9.95 5.41 -5.91
N ARG A 103 -9.35 4.33 -5.38
CA ARG A 103 -8.99 4.23 -3.96
C ARG A 103 -7.91 5.25 -3.61
N HIS A 104 -6.86 5.32 -4.44
CA HIS A 104 -5.82 6.35 -4.34
C HIS A 104 -6.42 7.76 -4.45
N GLU A 105 -7.24 8.03 -5.47
CA GLU A 105 -7.85 9.34 -5.71
C GLU A 105 -8.69 9.81 -4.52
N LEU A 106 -9.52 8.92 -3.95
CA LEU A 106 -10.33 9.23 -2.77
C LEU A 106 -9.46 9.49 -1.54
N ALA A 107 -8.47 8.64 -1.28
CA ALA A 107 -7.53 8.83 -0.18
C ALA A 107 -6.75 10.16 -0.29
N CYS A 108 -6.40 10.57 -1.51
CA CYS A 108 -5.68 11.81 -1.79
C CYS A 108 -6.59 13.05 -1.95
N SER A 109 -7.92 12.91 -1.98
CA SER A 109 -8.83 14.05 -2.13
C SER A 109 -9.69 14.33 -0.90
N LYS A 110 -10.01 13.31 -0.09
CA LYS A 110 -10.90 13.45 1.06
C LYS A 110 -10.13 13.76 2.34
N ALA A 111 -10.45 14.89 2.97
CA ALA A 111 -9.76 15.35 4.19
C ALA A 111 -9.83 14.33 5.35
N VAL A 112 -10.98 13.66 5.50
CA VAL A 112 -11.17 12.60 6.51
C VAL A 112 -10.18 11.45 6.28
N LEU A 113 -10.13 10.92 5.04
CA LEU A 113 -9.22 9.84 4.69
C LEU A 113 -7.74 10.27 4.83
N LYS A 114 -7.36 11.46 4.36
CA LYS A 114 -5.99 11.99 4.55
C LYS A 114 -5.56 11.99 6.00
N LYS A 115 -6.44 12.46 6.88
CA LYS A 115 -6.16 12.53 8.32
C LYS A 115 -6.00 11.14 8.92
N THR A 116 -6.93 10.23 8.64
CA THR A 116 -6.90 8.86 9.18
C THR A 116 -5.71 8.06 8.67
N LEU A 117 -5.36 8.21 7.39
CA LEU A 117 -4.27 7.49 6.74
C LEU A 117 -2.89 8.13 6.97
N LYS A 118 -2.82 9.28 7.63
CA LYS A 118 -1.58 10.04 7.90
C LYS A 118 -0.75 10.33 6.63
N GLY A 119 -1.41 10.44 5.48
CA GLY A 119 -0.76 10.63 4.17
C GLY A 119 -0.10 9.38 3.57
N TYR A 120 -0.39 8.19 4.09
CA TYR A 120 0.12 6.93 3.55
C TYR A 120 -0.94 6.14 2.78
N LEU A 121 -0.48 5.26 1.88
CA LEU A 121 -1.31 4.31 1.14
C LEU A 121 -0.74 2.91 1.29
N PRO A 122 -1.59 1.89 1.50
CA PRO A 122 -1.17 0.51 1.41
C PRO A 122 -1.01 0.12 -0.06
N VAL A 123 0.19 -0.34 -0.42
CA VAL A 123 0.53 -0.79 -1.76
C VAL A 123 1.02 -2.22 -1.75
N THR A 124 0.73 -2.93 -2.83
CA THR A 124 1.32 -4.24 -3.13
C THR A 124 2.03 -4.15 -4.48
N CYS A 125 3.26 -4.65 -4.56
CA CYS A 125 4.09 -4.48 -5.73
C CYS A 125 4.06 -5.73 -6.62
N LEU A 126 3.78 -5.54 -7.90
CA LEU A 126 3.99 -6.58 -8.91
C LEU A 126 5.49 -6.76 -9.13
N THR A 127 5.95 -8.02 -9.18
CA THR A 127 7.33 -8.32 -9.56
C THR A 127 7.57 -7.94 -11.02
N SER A 128 8.81 -7.56 -11.37
CA SER A 128 9.16 -7.12 -12.73
C SER A 128 8.85 -8.16 -13.82
N GLU A 129 8.87 -9.46 -13.47
CA GLU A 129 8.47 -10.53 -14.39
C GLU A 129 6.97 -10.52 -14.70
N ALA A 130 6.12 -10.14 -13.75
CA ALA A 130 4.68 -9.99 -13.97
C ALA A 130 4.36 -8.72 -14.77
N ALA A 131 5.12 -7.63 -14.56
CA ALA A 131 4.98 -6.38 -15.30
C ALA A 131 5.34 -6.49 -16.79
N SER A 132 6.07 -7.55 -17.19
CA SER A 132 6.45 -7.80 -18.59
C SER A 132 5.36 -8.46 -19.44
N ARG A 133 4.29 -8.97 -18.82
CA ARG A 133 3.26 -9.77 -19.53
C ARG A 133 2.14 -8.95 -20.14
N ASP A 134 1.90 -7.75 -19.64
CA ASP A 134 0.99 -6.80 -20.25
C ASP A 134 1.85 -5.63 -20.73
N GLY A 135 2.05 -5.55 -22.05
CA GLY A 135 2.76 -4.44 -22.69
C GLY A 135 2.15 -3.11 -22.24
N LEU A 136 2.91 -2.39 -21.41
CA LEU A 136 2.74 -0.96 -21.17
C LEU A 136 2.98 -0.19 -22.48
#